data_AF-A0A3C1W572-F1
#
_entry.id   AF-A0A3C1W572-F1
#
_cell.length_a   1.000
_cell.length_b   1.000
_cell.length_c   1.000
_cell.angle_alpha   90.00
_cell.angle_beta   90.00
_cell.angle_gamma   90.00
#
_symmetry.space_group_name_H-M   'P 1'
#
loop_
_entity.id
_entity.type
_entity.pdbx_description
1 polymer ?
#
loop_
_entity_poly.entity_id
_entity_poly.type
_entity_poly.pdbx_seq_one_letter_code
_entity_poly.pdbx_strand_id
1 'polypeptide(L)' 'HFTMGSAMDLENDGVRRITVNAVYWGLGMEKAIKADRSIAIIGDYNPLKAGFNYEKLGVKPHPVEYYR' A
#
# COMPACT_ATOMS: atom_id res chain seq x y z
N HIS A 1 -3.90 -7.29 -9.13
CA HIS A 1 -4.88 -6.43 -8.41
C HIS A 1 -4.14 -5.17 -8.00
N PHE A 2 -4.74 -4.00 -8.18
CA PHE A 2 -4.12 -2.71 -7.85
C PHE A 2 -5.23 -1.80 -7.32
N THR A 3 -5.03 -1.24 -6.13
CA THR A 3 -6.03 -0.48 -5.38
C THR A 3 -5.49 0.86 -4.85
N MET A 4 -4.21 1.19 -5.12
CA MET A 4 -3.46 2.35 -4.63
C MET A 4 -3.31 2.47 -3.10
N GLY A 5 -4.16 1.83 -2.31
CA GLY A 5 -4.08 1.77 -0.85
C GLY A 5 -3.46 0.48 -0.30
N SER A 6 -3.12 -0.49 -1.15
CA SER A 6 -2.41 -1.70 -0.73
C SER A 6 -0.96 -1.39 -0.41
N ALA A 7 -0.41 -2.04 0.62
CA ALA A 7 1.03 -1.96 0.91
C ALA A 7 1.88 -2.45 -0.28
N MET A 8 1.45 -3.50 -0.99
CA MET A 8 2.18 -3.94 -2.20
C MET A 8 2.18 -2.89 -3.31
N ASP A 9 1.09 -2.12 -3.46
CA ASP A 9 1.04 -1.11 -4.53
C ASP A 9 2.05 0.01 -4.26
N LEU A 10 2.42 0.25 -3.01
CA LEU A 10 3.45 1.21 -2.64
C LEU A 10 4.86 0.77 -3.12
N GLU A 11 5.07 -0.50 -3.48
CA GLU A 11 6.31 -0.95 -4.15
C GLU A 11 6.42 -0.41 -5.58
N ASN A 12 5.34 0.07 -6.18
CA ASN A 12 5.35 0.72 -7.48
C ASN A 12 5.81 2.19 -7.39
N ASP A 13 6.84 2.55 -8.15
CA ASP A 13 7.40 3.91 -8.23
C ASP A 13 6.37 4.98 -8.62
N GLY A 14 5.47 4.65 -9.54
CA GLY A 14 4.41 5.54 -10.01
C GLY A 14 3.41 5.88 -8.91
N VAL A 15 3.04 4.89 -8.09
CA VAL A 15 2.18 5.11 -6.91
C VAL A 15 2.86 6.06 -5.93
N ARG A 16 4.13 5.80 -5.59
CA ARG A 16 4.86 6.69 -4.67
C ARG A 16 4.98 8.10 -5.23
N ARG A 17 5.21 8.24 -6.54
CA ARG A 17 5.30 9.54 -7.20
C ARG A 17 3.99 10.31 -7.17
N ILE A 18 2.87 9.67 -7.49
CA ILE A 18 1.58 10.36 -7.45
C ILE A 18 1.21 10.74 -6.01
N THR A 19 1.48 9.88 -5.03
CA THR A 19 1.24 10.17 -3.61
C THR A 19 2.05 11.39 -3.14
N VAL A 20 3.37 11.42 -3.40
CA VAL A 20 4.23 12.55 -3.02
C VAL A 20 3.80 13.85 -3.73
N ASN A 21 3.49 13.78 -5.02
CA ASN A 21 3.04 14.95 -5.78
C ASN A 21 1.68 15.47 -5.31
N ALA A 22 0.75 14.58 -4.95
CA ALA A 22 -0.55 14.95 -4.41
C ALA A 22 -0.43 15.68 -3.08
N VAL A 23 0.52 15.28 -2.21
CA VAL A 23 0.82 16.00 -0.96
C VAL A 23 1.33 17.42 -1.26
N TYR A 24 2.29 17.58 -2.16
CA TYR A 24 2.76 18.92 -2.54
C TYR A 24 1.64 19.79 -3.09
N TRP A 25 0.80 19.24 -3.97
CA TRP A 25 -0.33 19.95 -4.54
C TRP A 25 -1.35 20.35 -3.47
N GLY A 26 -1.73 19.43 -2.57
CA GLY A 26 -2.66 19.71 -1.47
C GLY A 26 -2.17 20.77 -0.48
N LEU A 27 -0.85 21.01 -0.44
CA LEU A 27 -0.22 22.05 0.39
C LEU A 27 0.05 23.37 -0.37
N GLY A 28 -0.37 23.51 -1.63
CA GLY A 28 -0.08 24.69 -2.46
C GLY A 28 1.41 24.86 -2.78
N MET A 29 2.14 23.75 -2.86
CA MET A 29 3.59 23.69 -3.12
C MET A 29 3.88 23.19 -4.54
N GLU A 30 3.10 23.58 -5.55
CA GLU A 30 3.22 23.08 -6.92
C GLU A 30 4.61 23.32 -7.52
N LYS A 31 5.27 24.42 -7.12
CA LYS A 31 6.67 24.71 -7.51
C LYS A 31 7.68 23.66 -7.02
N ALA A 32 7.32 22.87 -6.01
CA ALA A 32 8.16 21.78 -5.50
C ALA A 32 7.98 20.47 -6.28
N ILE A 33 6.92 20.32 -7.08
CA ILE A 33 6.69 19.13 -7.89
C ILE A 33 7.75 19.04 -8.99
N LYS A 34 8.55 17.99 -8.98
CA LYS A 34 9.61 17.73 -9.98
C LYS A 34 9.53 16.29 -10.46
N ALA A 35 9.72 16.08 -11.77
CA ALA A 35 9.66 14.75 -12.38
C ALA A 35 10.72 13.78 -11.83
N ASP A 36 11.88 14.31 -11.44
CA ASP A 36 13.06 13.59 -10.94
C ASP A 36 13.14 13.55 -9.39
N ARG A 37 12.14 14.10 -8.69
CA ARG A 37 12.15 14.09 -7.22
C ARG A 37 12.18 12.66 -6.71
N SER A 38 13.04 12.42 -5.72
CA SER A 38 13.18 11.12 -5.08
C SER A 38 11.85 10.66 -4.47
N ILE A 39 11.54 9.39 -4.74
CA ILE A 39 10.39 8.65 -4.20
C ILE A 39 10.87 7.35 -3.53
N ALA A 40 12.15 7.30 -3.17
CA ALA A 40 12.78 6.14 -2.57
C ALA A 40 12.14 5.84 -1.21
N ILE A 41 11.95 4.55 -0.93
CA ILE A 41 11.59 4.10 0.41
C ILE A 41 12.85 4.19 1.27
N ILE A 42 12.73 4.83 2.43
CA ILE A 42 13.82 4.92 3.40
C ILE A 42 13.71 3.74 4.35
N GLY A 43 14.73 2.87 4.36
CA GLY A 43 14.75 1.64 5.13
C GLY A 43 14.13 0.44 4.40
N ASP A 44 13.90 -0.65 5.14
CA ASP A 44 13.37 -1.89 4.59
C ASP A 44 11.85 -1.81 4.38
N TYR A 45 11.38 -2.33 3.25
CA TYR A 45 9.96 -2.39 2.92
C TYR A 45 9.55 -3.78 2.43
N ASN A 46 8.97 -4.56 3.32
CA ASN A 46 8.53 -5.93 3.05
C ASN A 46 7.01 -6.03 3.35
N PRO A 47 6.14 -5.59 2.42
CA PRO A 47 4.71 -5.55 2.67
C PRO A 47 4.13 -6.95 2.82
N LEU A 48 3.16 -7.11 3.72
CA LEU A 48 2.42 -8.37 3.86
C LEU A 48 1.37 -8.50 2.75
N LYS A 49 0.97 -9.75 2.50
CA LYS A 49 -0.19 -10.01 1.64
C LYS A 49 -1.45 -9.36 2.21
N ALA A 50 -2.28 -8.83 1.30
CA ALA A 50 -3.57 -8.29 1.67
C ALA A 50 -4.42 -9.35 2.38
N GLY A 51 -5.18 -8.94 3.40
CA GLY A 51 -5.97 -9.82 4.26
C GLY A 51 -5.44 -9.91 5.68
N PHE A 52 -6.00 -10.83 6.46
CA PHE A 52 -5.81 -10.88 7.92
C PHE A 52 -4.82 -11.94 8.41
N ASN A 53 -3.95 -12.48 7.54
CA ASN A 53 -3.01 -13.55 7.87
C ASN A 53 -3.68 -14.69 8.68
N TYR A 54 -4.80 -15.20 8.15
CA TYR A 54 -5.66 -16.18 8.83
C TYR A 54 -4.92 -17.45 9.23
N GLU A 55 -3.89 -17.85 8.48
CA GLU A 55 -3.02 -18.96 8.81
C GLU A 55 -2.32 -18.75 10.16
N LYS A 56 -1.73 -17.58 10.39
CA LYS A 56 -1.11 -17.23 11.67
C LYS A 56 -2.13 -17.11 12.80
N LEU A 57 -3.35 -16.68 12.49
CA LEU A 57 -4.44 -16.58 13.46
C LEU A 57 -5.12 -17.92 13.76
N GLY A 58 -4.75 -19.01 13.07
CA GLY A 58 -5.41 -20.31 13.21
C GLY A 58 -6.87 -20.31 12.73
N VAL A 59 -7.29 -19.29 11.97
CA VAL A 59 -8.65 -19.16 11.47
C VAL A 59 -8.82 -20.10 10.29
N LYS A 60 -9.74 -21.07 10.45
CA LYS A 60 -10.08 -22.03 9.41
C LYS A 60 -11.54 -21.80 8.97
N PRO A 61 -11.81 -21.74 7.66
CA PRO A 61 -13.18 -21.70 7.19
C PRO A 61 -13.85 -23.04 7.49
N HIS A 62 -15.04 -22.99 8.07
CA HIS A 62 -15.88 -24.15 8.32
C HIS A 62 -17.18 -24.02 7.54
N PRO A 63 -17.68 -25.10 6.92
CA PRO A 63 -19.02 -25.11 6.33
C PRO A 63 -20.07 -24.92 7.44
N VAL A 64 -21.27 -24.45 7.08
CA VAL A 64 -22.35 -24.16 8.06
C VAL A 64 -22.69 -25.39 8.90
N GLU A 65 -22.58 -26.58 8.30
CA GLU A 65 -22.82 -27.89 8.93
C GLU A 65 -21.91 -28.17 10.14
N TYR A 66 -20.72 -27.56 10.21
CA TYR A 66 -19.79 -27.74 11.33
C TYR A 66 -20.33 -27.17 12.66
N TYR A 67 -21.23 -26.19 12.60
CA TYR A 67 -21.76 -25.48 13.77
C TYR A 67 -23.15 -25.97 14.21
N ARG A 68 -23.68 -27.01 13.56
CA ARG A 68 -24.92 -27.67 13.96
C ARG A 68 -24.61 -28.79 14.95
#